data_AF-A0A2W0AH94-F1
#
_entry.id   AF-A0A2W0AH94-F1
#
_cell.length_a   1.000
_cell.length_b   1.000
_cell.length_c   1.000
_cell.angle_alpha   90.00
_cell.angle_beta   90.00
_cell.angle_gamma   90.00
#
_symmetry.space_group_name_H-M   'P 1'
#
loop_
_entity.id
_entity.type
_entity.pdbx_description
1 polymer ?
#
loop_
_entity_poly.entity_id
_entity_poly.type
_entity_poly.pdbx_seq_one_letter_code
_entity_poly.pdbx_strand_id
1 'polypeptide(L)'
;KLAGRIPLMIRTLLGINVPGIGFNVVYQRQPDGVWFPATLGTEFRIRAAFVINRQVSVSLENSAFEHTHVVSRMKVIGEVE
;
A
#
# COMPACT_ATOMS: atom_id res chain seq x y z
N LYS A 1 9.06 0.59 4.30
CA LYS A 1 10.25 0.27 3.45
C LYS A 1 10.26 -1.22 3.14
N LEU A 2 9.90 -1.66 1.92
CA LEU A 2 9.83 -3.08 1.54
C LEU A 2 11.19 -3.80 1.52
N ALA A 3 12.30 -3.06 1.47
CA ALA A 3 13.65 -3.62 1.32
C ALA A 3 14.33 -4.11 2.61
N GLY A 4 13.64 -4.11 3.75
CA GLY A 4 14.26 -4.40 5.07
C GLY A 4 14.50 -5.89 5.37
N ARG A 5 13.87 -6.81 4.64
CA ARG A 5 13.89 -8.25 4.94
C ARG A 5 14.90 -9.08 4.13
N ILE A 6 15.66 -8.47 3.21
CA ILE A 6 16.68 -9.20 2.43
C ILE A 6 18.04 -9.02 3.12
N PRO A 7 18.70 -10.11 3.56
CA PRO A 7 20.04 -10.04 4.13
C PRO A 7 21.03 -9.30 3.23
N LEU A 8 21.88 -8.45 3.81
CA LEU A 8 22.81 -7.57 3.09
C LEU A 8 23.66 -8.35 2.07
N MET A 9 24.14 -9.53 2.44
CA MET A 9 24.96 -10.38 1.58
C MET A 9 24.24 -10.79 0.29
N ILE A 10 22.98 -11.21 0.38
CA ILE A 10 22.15 -11.59 -0.78
C ILE A 10 21.89 -10.38 -1.66
N ARG A 11 21.66 -9.22 -1.04
CA ARG A 11 21.41 -7.96 -1.73
C ARG A 11 22.61 -7.51 -2.56
N THR A 12 23.82 -7.65 -2.02
CA THR A 12 25.08 -7.31 -2.69
C THR A 12 25.46 -8.34 -3.75
N LEU A 13 25.41 -9.64 -3.43
CA LEU A 13 25.78 -10.71 -4.35
C LEU A 13 24.83 -10.84 -5.54
N LEU A 14 23.53 -10.60 -5.36
CA LEU A 14 22.55 -10.69 -6.43
C LEU A 14 22.25 -9.32 -7.06
N GLY A 15 22.93 -8.25 -6.66
CA GLY A 15 22.68 -6.90 -7.17
C GLY A 15 21.22 -6.44 -7.02
N ILE A 16 20.52 -6.94 -6.00
CA ILE A 16 19.10 -6.65 -5.78
C ILE A 16 18.99 -5.27 -5.13
N ASN A 17 18.46 -4.29 -5.84
CA ASN A 17 18.21 -2.97 -5.29
C ASN A 17 16.88 -2.42 -5.80
N VAL A 18 15.99 -2.07 -4.88
CA VAL A 18 14.68 -1.49 -5.20
C VAL A 18 14.57 -0.12 -4.53
N PRO A 19 15.19 0.94 -5.10
CA PRO A 19 14.96 2.31 -4.64
C PRO A 19 13.53 2.73 -5.00
N GLY A 20 12.79 3.23 -4.01
CA GLY A 20 11.53 3.93 -4.25
C GLY A 20 11.83 5.32 -4.81
N ILE A 21 11.26 5.67 -5.96
CA ILE A 21 11.54 6.92 -6.67
C ILE A 21 10.59 8.02 -6.22
N GLY A 22 9.32 7.67 -5.98
CA GLY A 22 8.32 8.63 -5.53
C GLY A 22 6.92 8.02 -5.42
N PHE A 23 6.03 8.77 -4.77
CA PHE A 23 4.62 8.46 -4.69
C PHE A 23 3.80 9.74 -4.86
N ASN A 24 2.64 9.62 -5.48
CA ASN A 24 1.65 10.68 -5.66
C ASN A 24 0.30 10.16 -5.13
N VAL A 25 -0.33 10.93 -4.26
CA VAL A 25 -1.66 10.62 -3.74
C VAL A 25 -2.58 11.77 -4.07
N VAL A 26 -3.68 11.50 -4.76
CA VAL A 26 -4.73 12.50 -4.97
C VAL A 26 -5.88 12.19 -4.02
N TYR A 27 -6.18 13.14 -3.14
CA TYR A 27 -7.32 13.05 -2.26
C TYR A 27 -8.54 13.68 -2.94
N GLN A 28 -9.69 13.04 -2.80
CA GLN A 28 -10.97 13.60 -3.16
C GLN A 28 -11.88 13.60 -1.95
N ARG A 29 -12.78 14.60 -1.92
CA ARG A 29 -13.77 14.72 -0.87
C ARG A 29 -14.95 13.81 -1.20
N GLN A 30 -15.27 12.92 -0.30
CA GLN A 30 -16.42 12.04 -0.40
C GLN A 30 -17.72 12.77 -0.01
N PRO A 31 -18.91 12.24 -0.39
CA PRO A 31 -20.19 12.88 -0.12
C PRO A 31 -20.48 13.13 1.37
N ASP A 32 -19.91 12.29 2.24
CA ASP A 32 -19.97 12.39 3.70
C ASP A 32 -19.01 13.46 4.28
N GLY A 33 -18.22 14.11 3.42
CA GLY A 33 -17.29 15.16 3.77
C GLY A 33 -15.89 14.69 4.12
N VAL A 34 -15.62 13.38 4.14
CA VAL A 34 -14.30 12.81 4.45
C VAL A 34 -13.38 12.90 3.24
N TRP A 35 -12.12 13.29 3.47
CA TRP A 35 -11.10 13.26 2.43
C TRP A 35 -10.49 11.86 2.34
N PHE A 36 -10.62 11.22 1.18
CA PHE A 36 -10.10 9.88 0.94
C PHE A 36 -9.22 9.85 -0.32
N PRO A 37 -8.14 9.06 -0.35
CA PRO A 37 -7.30 8.92 -1.54
C PRO A 37 -8.10 8.28 -2.68
N ALA A 38 -8.36 9.06 -3.73
CA ALA A 38 -9.01 8.58 -4.95
C ALA A 38 -8.00 7.87 -5.85
N THR A 39 -6.76 8.37 -5.90
CA THR A 39 -5.69 7.75 -6.68
C THR A 39 -4.39 7.66 -5.88
N LEU A 40 -3.68 6.57 -6.12
CA LEU A 40 -2.34 6.31 -5.58
C LEU A 40 -1.42 5.92 -6.74
N GLY A 41 -0.57 6.86 -7.16
CA GLY A 41 0.51 6.62 -8.11
C GLY A 41 1.81 6.34 -7.36
N THR A 42 2.53 5.27 -7.71
CA THR A 42 3.86 4.99 -7.15
C THR A 42 4.83 4.55 -8.23
N GLU A 43 6.08 4.94 -8.09
CA GLU A 43 7.15 4.50 -8.99
C GLU A 43 8.27 3.80 -8.23
N PHE A 44 8.65 2.63 -8.72
CA PHE A 44 9.77 1.88 -8.21
C PHE A 44 10.68 1.40 -9.34
N ARG A 45 11.98 1.47 -9.08
CA ARG A 45 12.97 0.90 -9.98
C ARG A 45 13.42 -0.43 -9.43
N ILE A 46 13.23 -1.48 -10.20
CA ILE A 46 13.69 -2.83 -9.87
C ILE A 46 15.07 -3.01 -10.47
N ARG A 47 16.07 -3.22 -9.62
CA ARG A 47 17.35 -3.82 -10.02
C ARG A 47 17.44 -5.23 -9.43
N ALA A 48 17.66 -6.23 -10.27
CA ALA A 48 17.85 -7.62 -9.83
C ALA A 48 18.86 -8.36 -10.71
N ALA A 49 19.68 -9.20 -10.08
CA ALA A 49 20.61 -10.13 -10.72
C ALA A 49 21.54 -9.50 -11.78
N PHE A 50 21.98 -8.25 -11.58
CA PHE A 50 22.83 -7.46 -12.50
C PHE A 50 22.29 -7.19 -13.92
N VAL A 51 21.27 -7.93 -14.38
CA VAL A 51 20.72 -7.87 -15.74
C VAL A 51 19.35 -7.21 -15.82
N ILE A 52 18.56 -7.26 -14.74
CA ILE A 52 17.23 -6.65 -14.71
C ILE A 52 17.36 -5.25 -14.12
N ASN A 53 17.09 -4.23 -14.94
CA ASN A 53 16.98 -2.84 -14.52
C ASN A 53 15.73 -2.23 -15.18
N ARG A 54 14.61 -2.24 -14.46
CA ARG A 54 13.30 -1.81 -14.96
C ARG A 54 12.70 -0.73 -14.08
N GLN A 55 12.11 0.29 -14.69
CA GLN A 55 11.22 1.22 -14.00
C GLN A 55 9.80 0.67 -14.13
N VAL A 56 9.10 0.60 -13.00
CA VAL A 56 7.71 0.15 -12.94
C VAL A 56 6.92 1.27 -12.29
N SER A 57 5.88 1.72 -12.99
CA SER A 57 4.92 2.70 -12.50
C SER A 57 3.62 1.99 -12.22
N VAL A 58 3.09 2.15 -11.01
CA VAL A 58 1.81 1.59 -10.59
C VAL A 58 0.85 2.74 -10.35
N SER A 59 -0.31 2.70 -11.01
CA SER A 59 -1.41 3.62 -10.78
C SER A 59 -2.59 2.82 -10.24
N LEU A 60 -2.97 3.11 -9.00
CA LEU A 60 -4.20 2.59 -8.39
C LEU A 60 -5.26 3.69 -8.44
N GLU A 61 -6.41 3.36 -9.00
CA GLU A 61 -7.60 4.20 -8.98
C GLU A 61 -8.69 3.48 -8.19
N ASN A 62 -9.28 4.16 -7.22
CA ASN A 62 -10.37 3.62 -6.43
C ASN A 62 -11.71 3.97 -7.10
N SER A 63 -12.32 2.99 -7.76
CA SER A 63 -13.54 3.17 -8.54
C SER A 63 -14.84 2.72 -7.84
N ALA A 64 -14.77 2.22 -6.61
CA ALA A 64 -15.94 1.70 -5.89
C ALA A 64 -15.71 1.69 -4.37
N PHE A 65 -15.50 2.88 -3.80
CA PHE A 65 -15.35 2.99 -2.36
C PHE A 65 -16.69 2.70 -1.66
N GLU A 66 -16.72 1.64 -0.85
CA GLU A 66 -17.83 1.34 0.05
C GLU A 66 -17.40 1.61 1.50
N HIS A 67 -18.24 2.32 2.26
CA HIS A 67 -18.05 2.43 3.70
C HIS A 67 -18.14 1.04 4.33
N THR A 68 -17.10 0.67 5.09
CA THR A 68 -17.08 -0.57 5.87
C THR A 68 -18.35 -0.68 6.72
N HIS A 69 -19.20 -1.65 6.40
CA HIS A 69 -20.36 -1.99 7.23
C HIS A 69 -19.89 -2.78 8.45
N VAL A 70 -19.90 -2.16 9.63
CA VAL A 70 -19.63 -2.85 10.90
C VAL A 70 -20.96 -3.16 11.58
N VAL A 71 -21.35 -4.44 11.59
CA VAL A 71 -22.49 -4.92 12.39
C VAL A 71 -21.97 -5.37 13.75
N SER A 72 -21.99 -4.47 14.73
CA SER A 72 -21.68 -4.83 16.13
C SER A 72 -22.86 -5.59 16.75
N ARG A 73 -22.71 -6.89 16.98
CA ARG A 73 -23.62 -7.65 17.84
C ARG A 73 -23.14 -7.53 19.28
N MET A 74 -23.84 -6.73 20.09
CA MET A 74 -23.62 -6.72 21.54
C MET A 74 -24.26 -7.97 22.14
N LYS A 75 -23.46 -8.82 22.77
CA LYS A 75 -23.95 -9.88 23.66
C LYS A 75 -23.93 -9.30 25.07
N VAL A 76 -25.09 -9.06 25.67
CA VAL A 76 -25.16 -8.71 27.09
C VAL A 76 -24.73 -9.94 27.87
N ILE A 77 -23.66 -9.81 28.65
CA ILE A 77 -23.18 -10.82 29.59
C ILE A 77 -23.41 -10.23 30.97
N GLY A 78 -24.55 -10.53 31.56
CA GLY A 78 -24.92 -10.13 32.91
C GLY A 78 -26.15 -10.92 33.35
N GLU A 79 -26.07 -11.54 34.51
CA GLU A 79 -27.18 -12.23 35.16
C GLU A 79 -28.23 -11.17 35.57
N VAL A 80 -29.48 -11.41 35.19
CA VAL A 80 -30.61 -10.56 35.59
C VAL A 80 -30.98 -10.99 37.01
N GLU A 81 -30.51 -10.24 38.01
CA GLU A 81 -31.13 -10.21 39.35
C GLU A 81 -32.34 -9.28 39.36
#